data_AF-A0A7S2F6N0-F1
#
_entry.id   AF-A0A7S2F6N0-F1
#
_cell.length_a   1.000
_cell.length_b   1.000
_cell.length_c   1.000
_cell.angle_alpha   90.00
_cell.angle_beta   90.00
_cell.angle_gamma   90.00
#
_symmetry.space_group_name_H-M   'P 1'
#
loop_
_entity.id
_entity.type
_entity.pdbx_description
1 polymer ?
#
loop_
_entity_poly.entity_id
_entity_poly.type
_entity_poly.pdbx_seq_one_letter_code
_entity_poly.pdbx_strand_id
1 'polypeptide(L)'
;QMADGALFPVANALAIGAYQQAVNEAQTLMGLSETEATERDALMYRAYIAMGSPKVVLDEVTDGAPMALQAVKLLARYVNSNGAESDAILATITEWLLGPARS
;
A
#
# COMPACT_ATOMS: atom_id res chain seq x y z
N GLN A 1 -8.52 7.00 13.27
CA GLN A 1 -8.31 5.92 14.25
C GLN A 1 -7.04 5.22 13.82
N MET A 2 -5.94 5.39 14.56
CA MET A 2 -4.62 4.85 14.17
C MET A 2 -4.53 3.38 14.59
N ALA A 3 -4.02 2.56 13.68
CA ALA A 3 -4.02 1.10 13.70
C ALA A 3 -3.85 0.48 15.09
N ASP A 4 -4.76 -0.45 15.40
CA ASP A 4 -4.80 -1.23 16.62
C ASP A 4 -3.44 -1.90 16.89
N GLY A 5 -2.84 -1.55 18.04
CA GLY A 5 -1.69 -2.14 18.74
C GLY A 5 -0.57 -2.81 17.92
N ALA A 6 -0.86 -3.95 17.30
CA ALA A 6 0.12 -4.82 16.65
C ALA A 6 0.76 -4.20 15.41
N LEU A 7 0.02 -3.36 14.67
CA LEU A 7 0.53 -2.71 13.45
C LEU A 7 1.26 -1.39 13.73
N PHE A 8 1.23 -0.92 14.99
CA PHE A 8 1.84 0.35 15.37
C PHE A 8 3.34 0.44 15.02
N PRO A 9 4.18 -0.59 15.26
CA PRO A 9 5.59 -0.54 14.89
C PRO A 9 5.76 -0.29 13.39
N VAL A 10 5.07 -1.09 12.56
CA VAL A 10 5.15 -1.02 11.09
C VAL A 10 4.75 0.37 10.60
N ALA A 11 3.63 0.89 11.12
CA ALA A 11 3.12 2.21 10.76
C ALA A 11 4.07 3.33 11.19
N ASN A 12 4.66 3.22 12.39
CA ASN A 12 5.62 4.18 12.91
C ASN A 12 6.91 4.18 12.06
N ALA A 13 7.48 3.02 11.78
CA ALA A 13 8.67 2.87 10.94
C ALA A 13 8.45 3.45 9.54
N LEU A 14 7.28 3.19 8.94
CA LEU A 14 6.89 3.78 7.66
C LEU A 14 6.81 5.32 7.73
N ALA A 15 6.17 5.86 8.78
CA ALA A 15 5.95 7.30 8.93
C ALA A 15 7.25 8.10 9.10
N ILE A 16 8.28 7.51 9.71
CA ILE A 16 9.58 8.18 9.91
C ILE A 16 10.58 7.91 8.77
N GLY A 17 10.16 7.19 7.72
CA GLY A 17 11.03 6.85 6.58
C GLY A 17 11.95 5.66 6.81
N ALA A 18 11.78 4.90 7.88
CA ALA A 18 12.54 3.68 8.17
C ALA A 18 11.95 2.48 7.40
N TYR A 19 11.96 2.55 6.06
CA TYR A 19 11.22 1.62 5.21
C TYR A 19 11.66 0.16 5.32
N GLN A 20 12.96 -0.12 5.38
CA GLN A 20 13.45 -1.50 5.56
C GLN A 20 13.03 -2.06 6.93
N GLN A 21 13.01 -1.21 7.97
CA GLN A 21 12.53 -1.61 9.29
C GLN A 21 11.03 -1.92 9.25
N ALA A 22 10.22 -1.11 8.57
CA ALA A 22 8.80 -1.39 8.39
C ALA A 22 8.55 -2.75 7.73
N VAL A 23 9.33 -3.12 6.72
CA VAL A 23 9.26 -4.44 6.08
C VAL A 23 9.61 -5.56 7.07
N ASN A 24 10.73 -5.41 7.79
CA ASN A 24 11.16 -6.41 8.76
C ASN A 24 10.11 -6.61 9.87
N GLU A 25 9.58 -5.53 10.43
CA GLU A 25 8.55 -5.58 11.46
C GLU A 25 7.27 -6.25 10.94
N ALA A 26 6.83 -5.90 9.73
CA ALA A 26 5.67 -6.54 9.10
C ALA A 26 5.85 -8.06 8.97
N GLN A 27 7.00 -8.52 8.46
CA GLN A 27 7.27 -9.95 8.27
C GLN A 27 7.28 -10.76 9.58
N THR A 28 7.52 -10.11 10.72
CA THR A 28 7.50 -10.78 12.03
C THR A 28 6.10 -10.95 12.62
N LEU A 29 5.09 -10.25 12.09
CA LEU A 29 3.73 -10.29 12.61
C LEU A 29 2.99 -11.55 12.13
N MET A 30 2.59 -12.38 13.10
CA MET A 30 1.86 -13.64 12.90
C MET A 30 0.55 -13.63 13.68
N GLY A 31 -0.39 -14.51 13.31
CA GLY A 31 -1.66 -14.67 14.02
C GLY A 31 -2.64 -13.50 13.85
N LEU A 32 -2.44 -12.68 12.82
CA LEU A 32 -3.32 -11.57 12.48
C LEU A 32 -4.68 -12.07 11.94
N SER A 33 -5.73 -11.31 12.20
CA SER A 33 -6.98 -11.44 11.44
C SER A 33 -6.75 -11.13 9.95
N GLU A 34 -7.69 -11.53 9.09
CA GLU A 34 -7.61 -11.24 7.65
C GLU A 34 -7.54 -9.72 7.36
N THR A 35 -8.27 -8.92 8.13
CA THR A 35 -8.26 -7.46 8.02
C THR A 35 -6.90 -6.89 8.45
N GLU A 36 -6.36 -7.30 9.59
CA GLU A 36 -5.04 -6.85 10.06
C GLU A 36 -3.91 -7.30 9.14
N ALA A 37 -3.98 -8.52 8.58
CA ALA A 37 -3.02 -9.00 7.60
C ALA A 37 -3.05 -8.16 6.32
N THR A 38 -4.24 -7.80 5.85
CA THR A 38 -4.42 -6.90 4.71
C THR A 38 -3.81 -5.53 4.97
N GLU A 39 -4.02 -4.96 6.16
CA GLU A 39 -3.44 -3.67 6.55
C GLU A 39 -1.92 -3.73 6.69
N ARG A 40 -1.38 -4.79 7.31
CA ARG A 40 0.06 -5.07 7.38
C ARG A 40 0.68 -5.08 5.98
N ASP A 41 0.09 -5.85 5.07
CA ASP A 41 0.61 -6.02 3.72
C ASP A 41 0.56 -4.70 2.94
N ALA A 42 -0.50 -3.90 3.12
CA ALA A 42 -0.61 -2.57 2.54
C ALA A 42 0.50 -1.63 3.03
N LEU A 43 0.84 -1.66 4.33
CA LEU A 43 1.94 -0.87 4.90
C LEU A 43 3.30 -1.34 4.38
N MET A 44 3.53 -2.65 4.34
CA MET A 44 4.77 -3.25 3.83
C MET A 44 5.00 -2.91 2.35
N TYR A 45 3.98 -3.04 1.50
CA TYR A 45 4.09 -2.70 0.09
C TYR A 45 4.30 -1.19 -0.16
N ARG A 46 3.71 -0.32 0.66
CA ARG A 46 4.03 1.13 0.63
C ARG A 46 5.51 1.38 0.93
N ALA A 47 6.11 0.64 1.86
CA ALA A 47 7.53 0.72 2.14
C ALA A 47 8.39 0.26 0.93
N TYR A 48 8.01 -0.84 0.26
CA TYR A 48 8.70 -1.27 -0.98
C TYR A 48 8.66 -0.22 -2.09
N ILE A 49 7.50 0.43 -2.29
CA ILE A 49 7.38 1.52 -3.27
C ILE A 49 8.30 2.68 -2.90
N ALA A 50 8.31 3.09 -1.64
CA ALA A 50 9.15 4.20 -1.16
C ALA A 50 10.66 3.92 -1.30
N MET A 51 11.07 2.65 -1.28
CA MET A 51 12.45 2.21 -1.54
C MET A 51 12.78 2.06 -3.04
N GLY A 52 11.90 2.50 -3.94
CA GLY A 52 12.12 2.38 -5.39
C GLY A 52 11.94 0.95 -5.92
N SER A 53 11.21 0.10 -5.20
CA SER A 53 10.94 -1.30 -5.57
C SER A 53 9.46 -1.56 -5.90
N PRO A 54 8.81 -0.78 -6.81
CA PRO A 54 7.39 -0.94 -7.09
C PRO A 54 7.06 -2.28 -7.77
N LYS A 55 8.03 -2.92 -8.45
CA LYS A 55 7.84 -4.21 -9.13
C LYS A 55 7.39 -5.33 -8.18
N VAL A 56 7.88 -5.34 -6.94
CA VAL A 56 7.45 -6.31 -5.91
C VAL A 56 5.92 -6.28 -5.76
N VAL A 57 5.35 -5.08 -5.66
CA VAL A 57 3.91 -4.89 -5.53
C VAL A 57 3.17 -5.30 -6.81
N LEU A 58 3.72 -4.98 -7.97
CA LEU A 58 3.10 -5.28 -9.26
C LEU A 58 3.02 -6.79 -9.53
N ASP A 59 4.03 -7.53 -9.09
CA ASP A 59 4.14 -8.98 -9.29
C ASP A 59 3.33 -9.77 -8.24
N GLU A 60 3.28 -9.31 -6.99
CA GLU A 60 2.67 -10.06 -5.88
C GLU A 60 1.17 -9.73 -5.67
N VAL A 61 0.72 -8.51 -5.97
CA VAL A 61 -0.69 -8.13 -5.77
C VAL A 61 -1.52 -8.55 -6.99
N THR A 62 -2.37 -9.56 -6.82
CA THR A 62 -3.28 -10.04 -7.87
C THR A 62 -4.51 -9.14 -8.03
N ASP A 63 -5.26 -9.25 -9.12
CA ASP A 63 -6.47 -8.44 -9.36
C ASP A 63 -7.67 -8.82 -8.46
N GLY A 64 -7.60 -9.98 -7.78
CA GLY A 64 -8.57 -10.42 -6.79
C GLY A 64 -8.25 -10.01 -5.35
N ALA A 65 -7.13 -9.30 -5.13
CA ALA A 65 -6.72 -8.87 -3.80
C ALA A 65 -7.69 -7.82 -3.22
N PRO A 66 -7.78 -7.70 -1.87
CA PRO A 66 -8.60 -6.67 -1.22
C PRO A 66 -8.34 -5.26 -1.74
N MET A 67 -9.37 -4.41 -1.70
CA MET A 67 -9.32 -3.05 -2.23
C MET A 67 -8.14 -2.22 -1.70
N ALA A 68 -7.75 -2.42 -0.43
CA ALA A 68 -6.57 -1.76 0.15
C ALA A 68 -5.28 -2.10 -0.61
N LEU A 69 -5.09 -3.36 -1.00
CA LEU A 69 -3.92 -3.80 -1.78
C LEU A 69 -4.03 -3.37 -3.25
N GLN A 70 -5.23 -3.34 -3.84
CA GLN A 70 -5.45 -2.79 -5.18
C GLN A 70 -5.02 -1.32 -5.26
N ALA A 71 -5.35 -0.52 -4.23
CA ALA A 71 -4.93 0.88 -4.15
C ALA A 71 -3.39 1.01 -4.11
N VAL A 72 -2.70 0.13 -3.39
CA VAL A 72 -1.23 0.12 -3.34
C VAL A 72 -0.63 -0.34 -4.68
N LYS A 73 -1.22 -1.32 -5.36
CA LYS A 73 -0.83 -1.72 -6.73
C LYS A 73 -0.99 -0.58 -7.72
N LEU A 74 -2.08 0.19 -7.61
CA LEU A 74 -2.31 1.37 -8.45
C LEU A 74 -1.25 2.46 -8.19
N LEU A 75 -0.91 2.71 -6.93
CA LEU A 75 0.22 3.58 -6.56
C LEU A 75 1.54 3.08 -7.15
N ALA A 76 1.82 1.78 -7.08
CA ALA A 76 3.03 1.20 -7.66
C ALA A 76 3.08 1.40 -9.18
N ARG A 77 1.94 1.24 -9.89
CA ARG A 77 1.84 1.54 -11.33
C ARG A 77 2.14 3.00 -11.60
N TYR A 78 1.56 3.93 -10.84
CA TYR A 78 1.80 5.36 -11.01
C TYR A 78 3.28 5.73 -10.87
N VAL A 79 3.95 5.22 -9.84
CA VAL A 79 5.37 5.52 -9.58
C VAL A 79 6.28 4.87 -10.63
N ASN A 80 5.85 3.77 -11.23
CA ASN A 80 6.60 3.05 -12.27
C ASN A 80 6.23 3.49 -13.71
N SER A 81 5.22 4.33 -13.88
CA SER A 81 4.75 4.77 -15.21
C SER A 81 5.53 5.97 -15.74
N ASN A 82 5.38 6.22 -17.04
CA ASN A 82 5.88 7.44 -17.69
C ASN A 82 4.71 8.40 -17.99
N GLY A 83 5.03 9.68 -18.23
CA GLY A 83 4.10 10.82 -18.13
C GLY A 83 2.65 10.60 -18.58
N ALA A 84 2.40 10.05 -19.77
CA ALA A 84 1.03 9.90 -20.29
C ALA A 84 0.20 8.84 -19.54
N GLU A 85 0.84 7.81 -19.00
CA GLU A 85 0.20 6.76 -18.20
C GLU A 85 -0.03 7.22 -16.74
N SER A 86 0.78 8.17 -16.27
CA SER A 86 0.66 8.80 -14.94
C SER A 86 -0.67 9.55 -14.77
N ASP A 87 -1.09 10.32 -15.77
CA ASP A 87 -2.33 11.12 -15.73
C ASP A 87 -3.59 10.25 -15.65
N ALA A 88 -3.64 9.16 -16.41
CA ALA A 88 -4.75 8.22 -16.40
C ALA A 88 -4.86 7.50 -15.03
N ILE A 89 -3.73 7.13 -14.44
CA ILE A 89 -3.70 6.50 -13.12
C ILE A 89 -4.14 7.48 -12.02
N LEU A 90 -3.71 8.75 -12.10
CA LEU A 90 -4.15 9.79 -11.17
C LEU A 90 -5.66 10.01 -11.20
N ALA A 91 -6.27 9.96 -12.39
CA ALA A 91 -7.73 10.06 -12.50
C ALA A 91 -8.44 8.94 -11.72
N THR A 92 -7.99 7.69 -11.88
CA THR A 92 -8.52 6.53 -11.14
C THR A 92 -8.31 6.66 -9.63
N ILE A 93 -7.13 7.08 -9.17
CA ILE A 93 -6.85 7.30 -7.74
C ILE A 93 -7.78 8.40 -7.19
N THR A 94 -7.96 9.47 -7.94
CA THR A 94 -8.80 10.61 -7.55
C THR A 94 -10.26 10.21 -7.46
N GLU A 95 -10.76 9.44 -8.41
CA GLU A 95 -12.13 8.88 -8.39
C GLU A 95 -12.36 8.01 -7.15
N TRP A 96 -11.42 7.11 -6.83
CA TRP A 96 -11.53 6.25 -5.65
C TRP A 96 -11.48 7.04 -4.33
N LEU A 97 -10.68 8.11 -4.27
CA LEU A 97 -10.54 8.97 -3.08
C LEU A 97 -11.75 9.89 -2.86
N LEU A 98 -12.36 10.39 -3.93
CA LEU A 98 -13.53 11.26 -3.86
C LEU A 98 -14.83 10.47 -3.62
N GLY A 99 -14.81 9.15 -3.83
CA GLY A 99 -16.01 8.31 -3.86
C GLY A 99 -16.89 8.65 -5.07
N PRO A 100 -18.02 7.93 -5.30
CA PRO A 100 -19.00 8.40 -6.26
C PRO A 100 -19.37 9.83 -5.86
N ALA A 101 -19.17 10.78 -6.77
CA ALA A 101 -19.53 12.17 -6.57
C ALA A 101 -20.92 12.19 -5.92
N ARG A 102 -20.98 12.63 -4.66
CA ARG A 102 -22.23 12.69 -3.90
C ARG A 102 -23.19 13.59 -4.67
N SER A 103 -24.12 12.98 -5.41
CA SER A 103 -25.33 13.60 -5.91
C SER A 103 -26.40 13.63 -4.82
#